data_AF-G0A704-F1
#
_entry.id   AF-G0A704-F1
#
_cell.length_a   1.000
_cell.length_b   1.000
_cell.length_c   1.000
_cell.angle_alpha   90.00
_cell.angle_beta   90.00
_cell.angle_gamma   90.00
#
_symmetry.space_group_name_H-M   'P 1'
#
loop_
_entity.id
_entity.type
_entity.pdbx_description
1 polymer ?
#
loop_
_entity_poly.entity_id
_entity_poly.type
_entity_poly.pdbx_seq_one_letter_code
_entity_poly.pdbx_strand_id
1 'polypeptide(L)' 'MIKWLIMIFFCLTGLYFMMWAFQSASYSVSETPINSEIIKTRAMILFPVSILFIAQGVLFYLVLKEREYRTHKT' A
#
# COMPACT_ATOMS: atom_id res chain seq x y z
N MET A 1 10.64 19.54 -1.86
CA MET A 1 9.32 19.23 -2.45
C MET A 1 9.20 17.79 -2.96
N ILE A 2 10.08 17.31 -3.85
CA ILE A 2 10.01 15.95 -4.44
C ILE A 2 9.90 14.82 -3.40
N LYS A 3 10.61 14.91 -2.27
CA LYS A 3 10.57 13.95 -1.16
C LYS A 3 9.15 13.67 -0.63
N TRP A 4 8.36 14.73 -0.45
CA TRP A 4 6.99 14.63 0.06
C TRP A 4 6.01 14.09 -0.98
N LEU A 5 6.22 14.44 -2.26
CA LEU A 5 5.43 13.90 -3.37
C LEU A 5 5.57 12.38 -3.49
N ILE A 6 6.80 11.86 -3.35
CA ILE A 6 7.07 10.42 -3.39
C ILE A 6 6.38 9.71 -2.22
N MET A 7 6.44 10.27 -1.01
CA MET A 7 5.76 9.71 0.17
C MET A 7 4.24 9.66 -0.02
N ILE A 8 3.64 10.75 -0.48
CA ILE A 8 2.20 10.84 -0.74
C ILE A 8 1.80 9.82 -1.82
N PHE A 9 2.60 9.67 -2.87
CA PHE A 9 2.36 8.69 -3.93
C PHE A 9 2.30 7.26 -3.37
N PHE A 10 3.30 6.83 -2.60
CA PHE A 10 3.31 5.49 -2.00
C PHE A 10 2.12 5.24 -1.06
N CYS A 11 1.76 6.21 -0.23
CA CYS A 11 0.60 6.10 0.65
C CYS A 11 -0.72 6.03 -0.13
N LEU A 12 -0.90 6.85 -1.16
CA LEU A 12 -2.11 6.84 -1.99
C LEU A 12 -2.24 5.54 -2.79
N THR A 13 -1.14 5.05 -3.36
CA THR A 13 -1.11 3.76 -4.06
C THR A 13 -1.43 2.60 -3.12
N GLY A 14 -0.90 2.61 -1.89
CA GLY A 14 -1.25 1.65 -0.86
C GLY A 14 -2.74 1.68 -0.50
N LEU A 15 -3.30 2.86 -0.22
CA LEU A 15 -4.74 3.03 0.06
C LEU A 15 -5.62 2.59 -1.11
N TYR A 16 -5.21 2.86 -2.35
CA TYR A 16 -5.91 2.41 -3.55
C TYR A 16 -5.98 0.88 -3.64
N PHE A 17 -4.86 0.18 -3.42
CA PHE A 17 -4.85 -1.28 -3.40
C PHE A 17 -5.66 -1.86 -2.23
N MET A 18 -5.64 -1.20 -1.07
CA MET A 18 -6.45 -1.59 0.09
C MET A 18 -7.95 -1.49 -0.24
N MET A 19 -8.38 -0.39 -0.85
CA MET A 19 -9.77 -0.21 -1.30
C MET A 19 -10.19 -1.29 -2.30
N TRP A 20 -9.33 -1.61 -3.27
CA TRP A 20 -9.56 -2.71 -4.22
C TRP A 20 -9.62 -4.09 -3.56
N ALA A 21 -8.82 -4.33 -2.51
CA ALA A 21 -8.87 -5.57 -1.75
C ALA A 21 -10.22 -5.73 -1.02
N PHE A 22 -10.69 -4.65 -0.37
CA PHE A 22 -12.01 -4.64 0.29
C PHE A 22 -13.14 -4.82 -0.70
N GLN A 23 -13.08 -4.13 -1.84
CA GLN A 23 -14.12 -4.24 -2.86
C GLN A 23 -14.16 -5.65 -3.45
N SER A 24 -13.00 -6.25 -3.71
CA SER A 24 -12.90 -7.66 -4.12
C SER A 24 -13.49 -8.60 -3.06
N ALA A 25 -13.13 -8.44 -1.78
CA ALA A 25 -13.68 -9.26 -0.71
C ALA A 25 -15.22 -9.19 -0.66
N SER A 26 -15.81 -8.00 -0.84
CA SER A 26 -17.26 -7.80 -0.87
C SER A 26 -17.94 -8.50 -2.06
N TYR A 27 -17.36 -8.45 -3.26
CA TYR A 27 -17.92 -9.12 -4.44
C TYR A 27 -17.82 -10.66 -4.37
N SER A 28 -16.87 -11.19 -3.60
CA SER A 28 -16.71 -12.65 -3.45
C SER A 28 -17.91 -13.35 -2.79
N VAL A 29 -18.81 -12.60 -2.15
CA VAL A 29 -19.99 -13.13 -1.44
C VAL A 29 -21.15 -13.42 -2.41
N SER A 30 -21.22 -12.75 -3.56
CA SER A 30 -22.37 -12.83 -4.49
C SER A 30 -22.11 -13.59 -5.79
N GLU A 31 -20.90 -14.12 -6.01
CA GLU A 31 -20.51 -14.74 -7.28
C GLU A 31 -20.54 -16.27 -7.29
N THR A 32 -20.60 -16.85 -8.50
CA THR A 32 -20.51 -18.31 -8.73
C THR A 32 -19.22 -18.88 -8.11
N PRO A 33 -19.23 -20.14 -7.64
CA PRO A 33 -18.17 -20.68 -6.77
C PRO A 33 -16.75 -20.55 -7.36
N ILE A 34 -16.60 -20.74 -8.67
CA ILE A 34 -15.30 -20.61 -9.37
C ILE A 34 -14.78 -19.16 -9.35
N ASN A 35 -15.64 -18.17 -9.59
CA ASN A 35 -15.22 -16.78 -9.59
C ASN A 35 -15.01 -16.25 -8.15
N SER A 36 -15.76 -16.79 -7.18
CA SER A 36 -15.60 -16.44 -5.76
C SER A 36 -14.18 -16.73 -5.23
N GLU A 37 -13.55 -17.82 -5.66
CA GLU A 37 -12.19 -18.18 -5.25
C GLU A 37 -11.13 -17.27 -5.86
N ILE A 38 -11.30 -16.90 -7.14
CA ILE A 38 -10.40 -15.98 -7.84
C ILE A 38 -10.43 -14.60 -7.17
N ILE A 39 -11.62 -14.12 -6.81
CA ILE A 39 -11.80 -12.82 -6.16
C ILE A 39 -11.25 -12.82 -4.73
N LYS A 40 -11.47 -13.90 -3.95
CA LYS A 40 -10.85 -14.05 -2.62
C LYS A 40 -9.33 -14.07 -2.70
N THR A 41 -8.76 -14.80 -3.66
CA THR A 41 -7.32 -14.85 -3.88
C THR A 41 -6.75 -13.47 -4.22
N ARG A 42 -7.45 -12.70 -5.07
CA ARG A 42 -7.08 -11.30 -5.35
C ARG A 42 -7.08 -10.44 -4.09
N ALA A 43 -8.12 -10.53 -3.25
CA ALA A 43 -8.18 -9.78 -1.99
C ALA A 43 -7.04 -10.17 -1.03
N MET A 44 -6.74 -11.47 -0.92
CA MET A 44 -5.65 -11.99 -0.08
C MET A 44 -4.26 -11.55 -0.55
N ILE A 45 -4.06 -11.27 -1.84
CA ILE A 45 -2.79 -10.76 -2.39
C ILE A 45 -2.75 -9.23 -2.32
N LEU A 46 -3.83 -8.54 -2.68
CA LEU A 46 -3.90 -7.08 -2.70
C LEU A 46 -3.73 -6.47 -1.30
N PHE A 47 -4.24 -7.13 -0.26
CA PHE A 47 -4.11 -6.66 1.11
C PHE A 47 -2.65 -6.58 1.60
N PRO A 48 -1.82 -7.64 1.58
CA PRO A 48 -0.40 -7.55 1.93
C PRO A 48 0.39 -6.63 0.99
N VAL A 49 0.05 -6.58 -0.30
CA VAL A 49 0.66 -5.62 -1.24
C VAL A 49 0.40 -4.18 -0.80
N SER A 50 -0.83 -3.85 -0.38
CA SER A 50 -1.17 -2.52 0.13
C SER A 50 -0.34 -2.13 1.35
N ILE A 51 -0.14 -3.07 2.28
CA ILE A 51 0.69 -2.88 3.47
C ILE A 51 2.15 -2.63 3.10
N LEU A 52 2.69 -3.38 2.13
CA LEU A 52 4.07 -3.19 1.64
C LEU A 52 4.27 -1.80 1.04
N PHE A 53 3.33 -1.32 0.23
CA PHE A 53 3.41 0.02 -0.36
C PHE A 53 3.37 1.13 0.70
N ILE A 54 2.51 1.01 1.71
CA ILE A 54 2.45 1.94 2.84
C ILE A 54 3.76 1.90 3.63
N ALA A 55 4.25 0.71 3.97
CA ALA A 55 5.49 0.52 4.72
C ALA A 55 6.70 1.10 3.97
N GLN A 56 6.76 0.94 2.64
CA GLN A 56 7.81 1.50 1.81
C GLN A 56 7.78 3.03 1.81
N GLY A 57 6.59 3.65 1.77
CA GLY A 57 6.43 5.10 1.92
C GLY A 57 6.95 5.61 3.27
N VAL A 58 6.65 4.90 4.36
CA VAL A 58 7.11 5.24 5.71
C VAL A 58 8.63 5.06 5.86
N LEU A 59 9.18 3.95 5.36
CA LEU A 59 10.63 3.69 5.35
C LEU A 59 11.39 4.78 4.59
N PHE A 60 10.89 5.18 3.42
CA PHE A 60 11.48 6.25 2.64
C PHE A 60 11.53 7.58 3.42
N TYR A 61 10.44 7.92 4.13
CA TYR A 61 10.40 9.09 5.01
C TYR A 61 11.43 9.01 6.15
N LEU A 62 11.54 7.85 6.81
CA LEU A 62 12.51 7.65 7.90
C LEU A 62 13.96 7.82 7.42
N VAL A 63 14.31 7.23 6.27
CA VAL A 63 15.65 7.36 5.68
C VAL A 63 15.98 8.82 5.34
N LEU A 64 15.01 9.57 4.82
CA LEU A 64 15.20 10.99 4.54
C LEU A 64 15.41 11.82 5.80
N LYS A 65 14.61 11.57 6.84
CA LYS A 65 14.73 12.22 8.14
C LYS A 65 16.10 11.94 8.79
N GLU A 66 16.57 10.71 8.70
CA GLU A 66 17.88 10.31 9.23
C GLU A 66 19.03 11.00 8.49
N ARG A 67 18.95 11.12 7.16
CA ARG A 67 19.93 11.88 6.38
C ARG A 67 19.98 13.33 6.81
N GLU A 68 18.83 14.00 6.96
CA GLU A 68 18.75 15.40 7.39
C GLU A 68 19.38 15.60 8.78
N TYR A 69 19.11 14.69 9.71
CA TYR A 69 19.71 14.71 11.05
C TYR A 69 21.25 14.61 11.02
N ARG A 70 21.82 13.77 10.14
CA ARG A 70 23.28 13.63 10.01
C ARG A 70 23.93 14.89 9.43
N THR A 71 23.33 15.51 8.41
CA THR A 71 23.86 16.75 7.80
C THR A 71 23.87 17.96 8.73
N HIS A 72 22.97 18.04 9.71
CA HIS A 72 22.95 19.14 10.68
C HIS A 72 23.91 18.95 11.86
N LYS A 73 24.51 17.77 12.00
CA LYS A 73 25.44 17.42 13.09
C LYS A 73 26.91 17.59 12.73
N THR A 74 27.22 17.73 11.43
CA THR A 74 28.54 18.04 10.86
C THR A 74 28.65 19.52 10.57
#